data_AF-A0A917BAX1-F1
#
_entry.id   AF-A0A917BAX1-F1
#
_cell.length_a   1.000
_cell.length_b   1.000
_cell.length_c   1.000
_cell.angle_alpha   90.00
_cell.angle_beta   90.00
_cell.angle_gamma   90.00
#
_symmetry.space_group_name_H-M   'P 1'
#
loop_
_entity.id
_entity.type
_entity.pdbx_description
1 polymer ?
#
loop_
_entity_poly.entity_id
_entity_poly.type
_entity_poly.pdbx_seq_one_letter_code
_entity_poly.pdbx_strand_id
1 'polypeptide(L)'
;MRLRAGVLGATTLVLVTAACGGGRPSGDEISDTLQKGVSTSGGSDVKLTEQQADCAAKVFLASDLSDEALRAVADGERGYKLSTTDEDAEAKIQPQLADCVTG
;
A
#
# COMPACT_ATOMS: atom_id res chain seq x y z
N MET A 1 -29.85 -6.84 -44.62
CA MET A 1 -28.44 -7.17 -44.27
C MET A 1 -28.09 -6.32 -43.03
N ARG A 2 -27.70 -6.81 -41.85
CA ARG A 2 -27.17 -8.11 -41.43
C ARG A 2 -27.43 -8.34 -39.92
N LEU A 3 -27.76 -9.60 -39.62
CA LEU A 3 -27.42 -10.49 -38.49
C LEU A 3 -27.52 -10.04 -37.01
N ARG A 4 -28.25 -10.88 -36.27
CA ARG A 4 -28.22 -11.07 -34.81
C ARG A 4 -26.95 -11.82 -34.37
N ALA A 5 -26.37 -11.42 -33.24
CA ALA A 5 -25.51 -12.19 -32.33
C ALA A 5 -25.57 -11.42 -30.98
N GLY A 6 -25.88 -11.96 -29.80
CA GLY A 6 -25.78 -13.34 -29.31
C GLY A 6 -24.43 -13.56 -28.64
N VAL A 7 -24.20 -13.03 -27.43
CA VAL A 7 -23.14 -13.49 -26.52
C VAL A 7 -23.59 -13.36 -25.06
N LEU A 8 -23.39 -14.49 -24.37
CA LEU A 8 -23.57 -14.76 -22.96
C LEU A 8 -22.92 -13.71 -22.05
N GLY A 9 -23.63 -13.35 -20.98
CA GLY A 9 -23.13 -12.46 -19.94
C GLY A 9 -21.88 -13.03 -19.27
N ALA A 10 -20.72 -12.57 -19.71
CA ALA A 10 -19.48 -12.65 -18.96
C ALA A 10 -19.61 -11.70 -17.77
N THR A 11 -19.87 -12.24 -16.58
CA THR A 11 -19.81 -11.44 -15.34
C THR A 11 -18.34 -11.25 -15.00
N THR A 12 -17.71 -10.25 -15.61
CA THR A 12 -16.42 -9.72 -15.19
C THR A 12 -16.60 -9.09 -13.81
N LEU A 13 -16.23 -9.81 -12.75
CA LEU A 13 -15.96 -9.21 -11.43
C LEU A 13 -14.60 -8.51 -11.50
N VAL A 14 -14.56 -7.38 -12.21
CA VAL A 14 -13.47 -6.41 -12.11
C VAL A 14 -13.93 -5.39 -11.06
N LEU A 15 -13.76 -5.73 -9.79
CA LEU A 15 -13.89 -4.78 -8.68
C LEU A 15 -12.62 -3.90 -8.67
N VAL A 16 -12.47 -3.04 -9.69
CA VAL A 16 -11.52 -1.93 -9.62
C VAL A 16 -12.24 -0.79 -8.92
N THR A 17 -12.24 -0.84 -7.60
CA THR A 17 -12.59 0.30 -6.74
C THR A 17 -11.33 1.02 -6.30
N ALA A 18 -10.48 1.44 -7.25
CA ALA A 18 -9.35 2.33 -6.96
C ALA A 18 -9.74 3.82 -6.96
N ALA A 19 -11.03 4.13 -6.79
CA ALA A 19 -11.54 5.50 -6.81
C ALA A 19 -12.81 5.66 -5.95
N CYS A 20 -12.71 5.32 -4.65
CA CYS A 20 -13.60 5.82 -3.60
C CYS A 20 -12.70 6.21 -2.42
N GLY A 21 -12.26 7.47 -2.43
CA GLY A 21 -11.26 8.02 -1.51
C GLY A 21 -11.70 8.06 -0.05
N GLY A 22 -10.70 7.92 0.84
CA GLY A 22 -10.79 8.33 2.24
C GLY A 22 -10.89 7.21 3.30
N GLY A 23 -10.57 5.96 2.97
CA GLY A 23 -10.57 4.85 3.95
C GLY A 23 -9.20 4.20 4.13
N ARG A 24 -9.02 3.43 5.20
CA ARG A 24 -7.82 2.61 5.46
C ARG A 24 -7.49 1.75 4.22
N PRO A 25 -6.27 1.81 3.68
CA PRO A 25 -5.89 0.97 2.54
C PRO A 25 -5.80 -0.50 2.94
N SER A 26 -5.84 -1.37 1.93
CA SER A 26 -5.57 -2.79 2.07
C SER A 26 -4.07 -3.09 2.16
N GLY A 27 -3.74 -4.30 2.63
CA GLY A 27 -2.34 -4.76 2.71
C GLY A 27 -1.71 -4.90 1.33
N ASP A 28 -2.49 -5.32 0.35
CA ASP A 28 -2.05 -5.46 -1.05
C ASP A 28 -1.72 -4.09 -1.65
N GLU A 29 -2.53 -3.05 -1.39
CA GLU A 29 -2.22 -1.67 -1.83
C GLU A 29 -0.89 -1.18 -1.24
N ILE A 30 -0.64 -1.42 0.05
CA ILE A 30 0.62 -1.04 0.70
C ILE A 30 1.79 -1.85 0.12
N SER A 31 1.65 -3.17 -0.01
CA SER A 31 2.69 -4.07 -0.53
C SER A 31 3.07 -3.69 -1.96
N ASP A 32 2.10 -3.49 -2.84
CA ASP A 32 2.30 -3.08 -4.23
C ASP A 32 3.13 -1.79 -4.32
N THR A 33 2.86 -0.82 -3.45
CA THR A 33 3.58 0.46 -3.46
C THR A 33 5.02 0.30 -2.97
N LEU A 34 5.25 -0.51 -1.94
CA LEU A 34 6.60 -0.82 -1.46
C LEU A 34 7.44 -1.58 -2.50
N GLN A 35 6.80 -2.42 -3.32
CA GLN A 35 7.45 -3.12 -4.45
C GLN A 35 7.76 -2.19 -5.63
N LYS A 36 6.90 -1.19 -5.89
CA LYS A 36 7.13 -0.17 -6.93
C LYS A 36 8.32 0.72 -6.60
N GLY A 37 8.59 0.92 -5.31
CA GLY A 37 9.81 1.52 -4.80
C GLY A 37 9.52 2.68 -3.87
N VAL A 38 10.30 2.76 -2.80
CA VAL A 38 10.23 3.83 -1.80
C VAL A 38 11.49 4.69 -1.93
N SER A 39 11.32 6.00 -2.06
CA SER A 39 12.45 6.91 -2.15
C SER A 39 13.19 6.98 -0.81
N THR A 40 14.47 6.62 -0.83
CA THR A 40 15.33 6.80 0.33
C THR A 40 15.86 8.23 0.39
N SER A 41 16.35 8.63 1.57
CA SER A 41 17.00 9.93 1.81
C SER A 41 18.22 10.20 0.91
N GLY A 42 18.76 9.18 0.24
CA GLY A 42 19.83 9.31 -0.76
C GLY A 42 19.36 9.56 -2.20
N GLY A 43 18.05 9.67 -2.44
CA GLY A 43 17.49 9.85 -3.79
C GLY A 43 17.43 8.59 -4.65
N SER A 44 17.78 7.43 -4.08
CA SER A 44 17.61 6.12 -4.71
C SER A 44 16.28 5.50 -4.27
N ASP A 45 15.51 4.99 -5.22
CA ASP A 45 14.33 4.20 -4.91
C ASP A 45 14.76 2.78 -4.53
N VAL A 46 14.36 2.34 -3.34
CA VAL A 46 14.55 0.96 -2.89
C VAL A 46 13.25 0.21 -3.15
N LYS A 47 13.35 -0.87 -3.91
CA LYS A 47 12.24 -1.79 -4.17
C LYS A 47 12.36 -2.97 -3.24
N LEU A 48 11.30 -3.25 -2.49
CA LEU A 48 11.22 -4.45 -1.69
C LEU A 48 10.83 -5.65 -2.57
N THR A 49 11.29 -6.84 -2.21
CA THR A 49 10.72 -8.08 -2.77
C THR A 49 9.28 -8.23 -2.28
N GLU A 50 8.47 -9.04 -2.97
CA GLU A 50 7.09 -9.34 -2.56
C GLU A 50 7.01 -9.79 -1.09
N GLN A 51 7.90 -10.68 -0.66
CA GLN A 51 7.94 -11.16 0.72
C GLN A 51 8.27 -10.05 1.73
N GLN A 52 9.22 -9.17 1.41
CA GLN A 52 9.60 -8.05 2.26
C GLN A 52 8.47 -7.01 2.33
N ALA A 53 7.82 -6.74 1.19
CA ALA A 53 6.71 -5.81 1.08
C ALA A 53 5.47 -6.31 1.83
N ASP A 54 5.12 -7.60 1.72
CA ASP A 54 4.02 -8.22 2.46
C ASP A 54 4.26 -8.24 3.97
N CYS A 55 5.51 -8.46 4.38
CA CYS A 55 5.89 -8.36 5.78
C CYS A 55 5.68 -6.93 6.29
N ALA A 56 6.21 -5.93 5.59
CA ALA A 56 6.07 -4.53 5.96
C ALA A 56 4.61 -4.07 5.94
N ALA A 57 3.82 -4.48 4.95
CA ALA A 57 2.38 -4.17 4.87
C ALA A 57 1.60 -4.69 6.08
N LYS A 58 1.91 -5.90 6.56
CA LYS A 58 1.32 -6.45 7.80
C LYS A 58 1.66 -5.61 9.02
N VAL A 59 2.92 -5.15 9.13
CA VAL A 59 3.38 -4.29 10.21
C VAL A 59 2.65 -2.94 10.20
N PHE A 60 2.54 -2.30 9.03
CA PHE A 60 1.80 -1.05 8.87
C PHE A 60 0.33 -1.21 9.25
N LEU A 61 -0.36 -2.25 8.78
CA LEU A 61 -1.77 -2.46 9.11
C LEU A 61 -2.01 -2.78 10.58
N ALA A 62 -1.08 -3.48 11.24
CA ALA A 62 -1.13 -3.80 12.66
C ALA A 62 -0.73 -2.62 13.56
N SER A 63 -0.22 -1.54 12.99
CA SER A 63 0.20 -0.35 13.74
C SER A 63 -0.98 0.53 14.15
N ASP A 64 -0.70 1.41 15.12
CA ASP A 64 -1.62 2.47 15.55
C ASP A 64 -1.66 3.68 14.58
N LEU A 65 -1.08 3.55 13.38
CA LEU A 65 -1.15 4.61 12.38
C LEU A 65 -2.60 4.87 11.95
N SER A 66 -2.90 6.15 11.78
CA SER A 66 -4.15 6.64 11.23
C SER A 66 -4.37 6.12 9.81
N ASP A 67 -5.64 6.06 9.41
CA ASP A 67 -6.01 5.64 8.05
C ASP A 67 -5.42 6.59 7.00
N GLU A 68 -5.24 7.87 7.35
CA GLU A 68 -4.63 8.90 6.52
C GLU A 68 -3.12 8.65 6.35
N ALA A 69 -2.41 8.33 7.44
CA ALA A 69 -1.00 7.98 7.37
C ALA A 69 -0.77 6.70 6.56
N LEU A 70 -1.61 5.67 6.74
CA LEU A 70 -1.52 4.45 5.95
C LEU A 70 -1.86 4.69 4.49
N ARG A 71 -2.85 5.53 4.20
CA ARG A 71 -3.18 5.92 2.84
C ARG A 71 -2.01 6.63 2.18
N ALA A 72 -1.32 7.53 2.88
CA ALA A 72 -0.10 8.18 2.38
C ALA A 72 1.00 7.15 2.03
N VAL A 73 1.16 6.10 2.82
CA VAL A 73 2.07 4.98 2.49
C VAL A 73 1.62 4.24 1.23
N ALA A 74 0.33 3.89 1.15
CA ALA A 74 -0.24 3.18 0.00
C ALA A 74 -0.18 4.00 -1.30
N ASP A 75 -0.29 5.33 -1.21
CA ASP A 75 -0.21 6.24 -2.35
C ASP A 75 1.25 6.64 -2.69
N GLY A 76 2.21 6.24 -1.84
CA GLY A 76 3.62 6.59 -2.01
C GLY A 76 3.89 8.09 -1.87
N GLU A 77 3.09 8.78 -1.04
CA GLU A 77 3.17 10.22 -0.86
C GLU A 77 4.49 10.62 -0.21
N ARG A 78 5.33 11.32 -0.97
CA ARG A 78 6.61 11.82 -0.49
C ARG A 78 6.41 13.12 0.28
N GLY A 79 6.94 13.17 1.49
CA GLY A 79 6.87 14.36 2.34
C GLY A 79 5.51 14.56 3.01
N TYR A 80 4.68 13.51 3.07
CA TYR A 80 3.52 13.49 3.95
C TYR A 80 3.98 13.78 5.39
N LYS A 81 3.28 14.71 6.05
CA LYS A 81 3.57 15.07 7.43
C LYS A 81 2.69 14.27 8.35
N LEU A 82 3.31 13.36 9.09
CA LEU A 82 2.62 12.60 10.12
C LEU A 82 2.12 13.53 11.22
N SER A 83 1.01 13.16 11.84
CA SER A 83 0.61 13.75 13.10
C SER A 83 1.57 13.30 14.21
N THR A 84 1.64 14.02 15.33
CA THR A 84 2.49 13.60 16.47
C THR A 84 2.15 12.18 16.95
N THR A 85 0.87 11.80 16.92
CA THR A 85 0.44 10.44 17.28
C THR A 85 0.93 9.40 16.27
N ASP A 86 0.91 9.73 14.98
CA ASP A 86 1.39 8.83 13.94
C ASP A 86 2.92 8.73 13.93
N GLU A 87 3.64 9.80 14.25
CA GLU A 87 5.10 9.77 14.45
C GLU A 87 5.49 8.77 15.56
N ASP A 88 4.79 8.82 16.70
CA ASP A 88 5.00 7.88 17.81
C ASP A 88 4.64 6.42 17.42
N ALA A 89 3.57 6.24 16.63
CA ALA A 89 3.16 4.92 16.14
C ALA A 89 4.19 4.36 15.14
N GLU A 90 4.66 5.18 14.20
CA GLU A 90 5.70 4.82 13.24
C GLU A 90 6.98 4.41 13.96
N ALA A 91 7.44 5.21 14.94
CA ALA A 91 8.65 4.94 15.70
C ALA A 91 8.63 3.57 16.40
N LYS A 92 7.46 3.12 16.87
CA LYS A 92 7.29 1.81 17.52
C LYS A 92 7.41 0.64 16.55
N ILE A 93 7.05 0.84 15.28
CA ILE A 93 7.07 -0.23 14.27
C ILE A 93 8.37 -0.27 13.45
N GLN A 94 9.20 0.77 13.50
CA GLN A 94 10.55 0.79 12.88
C GLN A 94 11.37 -0.50 13.08
N PRO A 95 11.50 -1.07 14.30
CA PRO A 95 12.25 -2.33 14.47
C PRO A 95 11.62 -3.51 13.72
N GLN A 96 10.29 -3.60 13.71
CA GLN A 96 9.57 -4.67 12.99
C GLN A 96 9.71 -4.51 11.47
N LEU A 97 9.72 -3.26 10.98
CA LEU A 97 9.99 -2.96 9.57
C LEU A 97 11.43 -3.34 9.17
N ALA A 98 12.41 -3.12 10.05
CA ALA A 98 13.79 -3.53 9.81
C ALA A 98 13.91 -5.05 9.69
N ASP A 99 13.25 -5.79 10.59
CA ASP A 99 13.22 -7.26 10.57
C ASP A 99 12.67 -7.80 9.24
N CYS A 100 11.69 -7.12 8.63
CA CYS A 100 11.15 -7.50 7.33
C CYS A 100 12.16 -7.44 6.18
N VAL A 101 13.21 -6.62 6.29
CA VAL A 101 14.23 -6.45 5.24
C VAL A 101 15.47 -7.32 5.50
N THR A 102 15.77 -7.59 6.78
CA THR A 102 16.96 -8.36 7.19
C THR A 102 16.70 -9.86 7.41
N GLY A 103 15.43 -10.26 7.50
CA GLY A 103 15.00 -11.64 7.78
C GLY A 103 15.05 -12.58 6.58
#